data_AF-A0A3D1ATR3-F1
#
_entry.id   AF-A0A3D1ATR3-F1
#
_cell.length_a   1.000
_cell.length_b   1.000
_cell.length_c   1.000
_cell.angle_alpha   90.00
_cell.angle_beta   90.00
_cell.angle_gamma   90.00
#
_symmetry.space_group_name_H-M   'P 1'
#
loop_
_entity.id
_entity.type
_entity.pdbx_description
1 polymer ?
#
loop_
_entity_poly.entity_id
_entity_poly.type
_entity_poly.pdbx_seq_one_letter_code
_entity_poly.pdbx_strand_id
1 'polypeptide(L)'
;LNSTDIQKYDVRYLGKQNVDEIPCYTFAVKPKTMLKGERYFEGQIWVDDRDLQIVKTYGKGVGLLKRGSDNQFPKFETYRQQIDGKYWFPTYTTADDTLRFAQGPQRIKMVVKYEDYKQFKSDVNIKFGDEVAVPPDKPKQ
;
A
#
# COMPACT_ATOMS: atom_id res chain seq x y z
N LEU A 1 1.93 -5.98 -2.45
CA LEU A 1 2.92 -5.99 -3.55
C LEU A 1 3.85 -4.82 -3.32
N ASN A 2 5.10 -5.08 -2.95
CA ASN A 2 6.20 -4.10 -2.91
C ASN A 2 7.33 -4.62 -3.81
N SER A 3 8.38 -3.81 -4.01
CA SER A 3 9.51 -4.18 -4.88
C SER A 3 10.23 -5.45 -4.44
N THR A 4 10.32 -5.71 -3.13
CA THR A 4 10.96 -6.91 -2.58
C THR A 4 10.17 -8.19 -2.83
N ASP A 5 8.84 -8.11 -2.90
CA ASP A 5 7.98 -9.26 -3.11
C ASP A 5 7.79 -9.63 -4.58
N ILE A 6 8.30 -8.83 -5.54
CA ILE A 6 8.02 -9.01 -6.97
C ILE A 6 8.41 -10.39 -7.49
N GLN A 7 9.45 -11.01 -6.92
CA GLN A 7 9.92 -12.34 -7.32
C GLN A 7 8.86 -13.43 -7.08
N LYS A 8 7.93 -13.21 -6.14
CA LYS A 8 6.83 -14.11 -5.82
C LYS A 8 5.69 -14.10 -6.85
N TYR A 9 5.76 -13.22 -7.86
CA TYR A 9 4.68 -13.01 -8.82
C TYR A 9 5.12 -13.24 -10.27
N ASP A 10 4.22 -13.82 -11.06
CA ASP A 10 4.27 -13.73 -12.51
C ASP A 10 3.66 -12.39 -12.93
N VAL A 11 4.40 -11.65 -13.75
CA VAL A 11 4.01 -10.34 -14.27
C VAL A 11 3.96 -10.43 -15.79
N ARG A 12 2.80 -10.15 -16.37
CA ARG A 12 2.60 -10.19 -17.82
C ARG A 12 2.12 -8.83 -18.32
N TYR A 13 2.86 -8.25 -19.26
CA TYR A 13 2.45 -7.03 -19.93
C TYR A 13 1.18 -7.25 -20.77
N LEU A 14 0.22 -6.33 -20.65
CA LEU A 14 -1.07 -6.39 -21.35
C LEU A 14 -1.22 -5.31 -22.43
N GLY A 15 -0.45 -4.22 -22.35
CA GLY A 15 -0.54 -3.10 -23.29
C GLY A 15 -0.47 -1.75 -22.59
N LYS A 16 -0.74 -0.69 -23.35
CA LYS A 16 -0.89 0.67 -22.83
C LYS A 16 -2.36 1.02 -22.61
N GLN A 17 -2.67 1.68 -21.51
CA GLN A 17 -3.99 2.21 -21.19
C GLN A 17 -3.83 3.51 -20.40
N ASN A 18 -4.73 4.46 -20.62
CA ASN A 18 -4.77 5.65 -19.78
C ASN A 18 -5.59 5.37 -18.52
N VAL A 19 -5.06 5.80 -17.37
CA VAL A 19 -5.83 5.95 -16.15
C VAL A 19 -6.11 7.43 -15.99
N ASP A 20 -7.35 7.82 -16.23
CA ASP A 20 -7.75 9.22 -16.38
C ASP A 20 -6.89 9.91 -17.48
N GLU A 21 -6.07 10.90 -17.12
CA GLU A 21 -5.17 11.61 -18.05
C GLU A 21 -3.73 11.07 -18.03
N ILE A 22 -3.46 10.02 -17.26
CA ILE A 22 -2.11 9.47 -17.06
C ILE A 22 -1.90 8.27 -18.01
N PRO A 23 -0.96 8.34 -18.97
CA PRO A 23 -0.61 7.19 -19.80
C PRO A 23 0.10 6.12 -18.96
N CYS A 24 -0.35 4.87 -19.05
CA CYS A 24 0.20 3.77 -18.26
C CYS A 24 0.50 2.52 -19.10
N TYR A 25 1.50 1.76 -18.65
CA TYR A 25 1.64 0.34 -18.95
C TYR A 25 0.73 -0.48 -18.02
N THR A 26 -0.04 -1.41 -18.59
CA THR A 26 -0.90 -2.32 -17.83
C THR A 26 -0.25 -3.70 -17.74
N PHE A 27 -0.26 -4.29 -16.55
CA PHE A 27 0.25 -5.63 -16.31
C PHE A 27 -0.77 -6.49 -15.57
N ALA A 28 -0.89 -7.76 -15.94
CA ALA A 28 -1.51 -8.79 -15.11
C ALA A 28 -0.48 -9.33 -14.12
N VAL A 29 -0.89 -9.50 -12.87
CA VAL A 29 -0.06 -9.96 -11.76
C VAL A 29 -0.78 -11.10 -11.06
N LYS A 30 -0.09 -12.23 -10.87
CA LYS A 30 -0.59 -13.39 -10.11
C LYS A 30 0.56 -14.01 -9.30
N PRO A 31 0.30 -14.59 -8.11
CA PRO A 31 1.35 -15.29 -7.38
C PRO A 31 1.84 -16.52 -8.15
N LYS A 32 3.15 -16.76 -8.14
CA LYS A 32 3.78 -17.96 -8.73
C LYS A 32 3.41 -19.22 -7.95
N THR A 33 3.57 -19.11 -6.63
CA THR A 33 3.33 -20.18 -5.67
C THR A 33 2.68 -19.56 -4.44
N MET A 34 1.67 -20.23 -3.89
CA MET A 34 1.03 -19.82 -2.65
C MET A 34 1.59 -20.62 -1.49
N LEU A 35 2.13 -19.92 -0.48
CA LEU A 35 2.62 -20.53 0.75
C LEU A 35 1.58 -20.40 1.87
N LYS A 36 1.54 -21.40 2.77
CA LYS A 36 0.62 -21.41 3.90
C LYS A 36 0.96 -20.27 4.86
N GLY A 37 -0.04 -19.46 5.20
CA GLY A 37 0.12 -18.31 6.09
C GLY A 37 0.48 -17.01 5.39
N GLU A 38 0.86 -17.04 4.10
CA GLU A 38 1.07 -15.84 3.31
C GLU A 38 -0.21 -15.38 2.61
N ARG A 39 -0.30 -14.06 2.35
CA ARG A 39 -1.32 -13.44 1.52
C ARG A 39 -0.67 -12.75 0.34
N TYR A 40 -1.32 -12.87 -0.81
CA TYR A 40 -0.86 -12.33 -2.08
C TYR A 40 -1.93 -11.44 -2.70
N PHE A 41 -1.54 -10.71 -3.74
CA PHE A 41 -2.44 -9.97 -4.60
C PHE A 41 -2.55 -10.63 -5.97
N GLU A 42 -3.76 -10.75 -6.50
CA GLU A 42 -3.99 -11.19 -7.87
C GLU A 42 -4.86 -10.15 -8.58
N GLY A 43 -4.42 -9.69 -9.75
CA GLY A 43 -5.16 -8.67 -10.49
C GLY A 43 -4.34 -7.98 -11.58
N GLN A 44 -4.68 -6.73 -11.83
CA GLN A 44 -4.03 -5.84 -12.79
C GLN A 44 -3.44 -4.63 -12.08
N ILE A 45 -2.30 -4.15 -12.60
CA ILE A 45 -1.65 -2.93 -12.16
C ILE A 45 -1.41 -2.01 -13.36
N TRP A 46 -1.61 -0.72 -13.15
CA TRP A 46 -1.29 0.34 -14.10
C TRP A 46 -0.10 1.12 -13.56
N VAL A 47 0.95 1.18 -14.36
CA VAL A 47 2.22 1.81 -14.05
C VAL A 47 2.41 2.97 -15.00
N ASP A 48 2.57 4.18 -14.48
CA ASP A 48 2.85 5.39 -15.27
C ASP A 48 4.04 5.17 -16.21
N ASP A 49 3.97 5.68 -17.43
CA ASP A 49 4.98 5.40 -18.47
C ASP A 49 6.21 6.31 -18.44
N ARG A 50 6.28 7.25 -17.46
CA ARG A 50 7.39 8.19 -17.28
C ARG A 50 8.28 7.80 -16.09
N ASP A 51 7.72 7.77 -14.89
CA ASP A 51 8.40 7.54 -13.61
C ASP A 51 8.27 6.09 -13.12
N LEU A 52 7.53 5.25 -13.86
CA LEU A 52 7.33 3.82 -13.58
C LEU A 52 6.71 3.56 -12.19
N GLN A 53 5.86 4.47 -11.72
CA GLN A 53 5.15 4.36 -10.46
C GLN A 53 3.77 3.75 -10.68
N ILE A 54 3.28 2.97 -9.70
CA ILE A 54 1.94 2.40 -9.77
C ILE A 54 0.91 3.52 -9.56
N VAL A 55 -0.01 3.69 -10.50
CA VAL A 55 -1.09 4.67 -10.45
C VAL A 55 -2.40 4.03 -9.99
N LYS A 56 -2.70 2.83 -10.50
CA LYS A 56 -3.91 2.07 -10.17
C LYS A 56 -3.59 0.60 -9.95
N THR A 57 -4.30 -0.03 -9.03
CA THR A 57 -4.38 -1.49 -8.91
C THR A 57 -5.84 -1.91 -8.91
N TYR A 58 -6.17 -3.00 -9.59
CA TYR A 58 -7.49 -3.64 -9.54
C TYR A 58 -7.32 -5.14 -9.35
N GLY A 59 -7.89 -5.71 -8.31
CA GLY A 59 -7.71 -7.12 -8.02
C GLY A 59 -8.23 -7.52 -6.66
N LYS A 60 -7.79 -8.66 -6.17
CA LYS A 60 -8.20 -9.19 -4.87
C LYS A 60 -7.03 -9.78 -4.10
N GLY A 61 -7.21 -9.91 -2.80
CA GLY A 61 -6.33 -10.75 -1.97
C GLY A 61 -6.57 -12.23 -2.29
N VAL A 62 -5.48 -13.00 -2.37
CA VAL A 62 -5.52 -14.46 -2.54
C VAL A 62 -4.54 -15.14 -1.58
N GLY A 63 -4.78 -16.40 -1.25
CA GLY A 63 -3.91 -17.20 -0.38
C GLY A 63 -4.54 -18.53 -0.01
N LEU A 64 -3.75 -19.41 0.61
CA LEU A 64 -4.24 -20.72 1.05
C LEU A 64 -5.18 -20.58 2.24
N LEU A 65 -6.45 -20.96 2.05
CA LEU A 65 -7.44 -21.00 3.12
C LEU A 65 -7.23 -22.22 4.02
N LYS A 66 -7.60 -22.10 5.30
CA LYS A 66 -7.67 -23.25 6.21
C LYS A 66 -8.76 -24.21 5.75
N ARG A 67 -8.61 -25.49 6.03
CA ARG A 67 -9.64 -26.50 5.75
C ARG A 67 -10.97 -26.09 6.43
N GLY A 68 -12.05 -26.09 5.67
CA GLY A 68 -13.39 -25.67 6.13
C GLY A 68 -13.60 -24.16 6.21
N SER A 69 -12.63 -23.34 5.81
CA SER A 69 -12.81 -21.89 5.68
C SER A 69 -13.46 -21.55 4.34
N ASP A 70 -14.40 -20.63 4.38
CA ASP A 70 -15.08 -20.04 3.22
C ASP A 70 -14.82 -18.53 3.16
N ASN A 71 -13.60 -18.12 3.50
CA ASN A 71 -13.25 -16.70 3.44
C ASN A 71 -13.21 -16.23 1.99
N GLN A 72 -14.08 -15.27 1.67
CA GLN A 72 -14.12 -14.60 0.37
C GLN A 72 -13.45 -13.22 0.47
N PHE A 73 -12.78 -12.81 -0.60
CA PHE A 73 -12.12 -11.51 -0.69
C PHE A 73 -12.70 -10.74 -1.87
N PRO A 74 -13.22 -9.52 -1.65
CA PRO A 74 -13.76 -8.73 -2.74
C PRO A 74 -12.66 -8.30 -3.68
N LYS A 75 -13.02 -8.12 -4.95
CA LYS A 75 -12.21 -7.29 -5.83
C LYS A 75 -12.32 -5.84 -5.41
N PHE A 76 -11.18 -5.17 -5.34
CA PHE A 76 -11.07 -3.77 -5.03
C PHE A 76 -10.21 -3.08 -6.10
N GLU A 77 -10.47 -1.80 -6.27
CA GLU A 77 -9.58 -0.89 -6.98
C GLU A 77 -8.99 0.11 -6.00
N THR A 78 -7.70 0.40 -6.17
CA THR A 78 -6.99 1.42 -5.41
C THR A 78 -6.34 2.39 -6.40
N TYR A 79 -6.67 3.65 -6.25
CA TYR A 79 -6.06 4.78 -6.93
C TYR A 79 -4.97 5.39 -6.06
N ARG A 80 -3.88 5.77 -6.71
CA ARG A 80 -2.77 6.47 -6.10
C ARG A 80 -2.65 7.84 -6.72
N GLN A 81 -2.22 8.81 -5.93
CA GLN A 81 -1.92 10.17 -6.39
C GLN A 81 -0.52 10.56 -5.92
N GLN A 82 0.12 11.43 -6.69
CA GLN A 82 1.40 12.01 -6.33
C GLN A 82 1.19 13.07 -5.24
N ILE A 83 1.75 12.84 -4.05
CA ILE A 83 1.77 13.80 -2.95
C ILE A 83 3.20 14.32 -2.80
N ASP A 84 3.34 15.62 -2.54
CA ASP A 84 4.63 16.33 -2.41
C ASP A 84 5.58 16.17 -3.62
N GLY A 85 5.02 15.91 -4.80
CA GLY A 85 5.77 15.79 -6.05
C GLY A 85 6.72 14.59 -6.14
N LYS A 86 6.71 13.67 -5.17
CA LYS A 86 7.72 12.59 -5.11
C LYS A 86 7.13 11.18 -4.95
N TYR A 87 6.04 11.03 -4.19
CA TYR A 87 5.56 9.70 -3.80
C TYR A 87 4.12 9.49 -4.21
N TRP A 88 3.84 8.32 -4.78
CA TRP A 88 2.50 7.88 -5.15
C TRP A 88 1.85 7.16 -3.97
N PHE A 89 0.94 7.85 -3.29
CA PHE A 89 0.23 7.30 -2.14
C PHE A 89 -1.16 6.84 -2.53
N PRO A 90 -1.65 5.73 -1.95
CA PRO A 90 -3.07 5.38 -2.04
C PRO A 90 -3.92 6.52 -1.45
N THR A 91 -4.85 7.05 -2.23
CA THR A 91 -5.78 8.10 -1.77
C THR A 91 -7.22 7.61 -1.77
N TYR A 92 -7.54 6.64 -2.61
CA TYR A 92 -8.89 6.11 -2.74
C TYR A 92 -8.87 4.61 -3.03
N THR A 93 -9.58 3.83 -2.22
CA THR A 93 -9.85 2.41 -2.48
C THR A 93 -11.34 2.15 -2.44
N THR A 94 -11.87 1.46 -3.44
CA THR A 94 -13.27 1.03 -3.44
C THR A 94 -13.41 -0.43 -3.85
N ALA A 95 -14.45 -1.07 -3.32
CA ALA A 95 -14.87 -2.40 -3.71
C ALA A 95 -16.40 -2.42 -3.80
N ASP A 96 -16.95 -2.94 -4.89
CA ASP A 96 -18.37 -3.26 -5.03
C ASP A 96 -18.42 -4.65 -5.67
N ASP A 97 -18.69 -5.67 -4.86
CA ASP A 97 -18.59 -7.06 -5.26
C ASP A 97 -19.65 -7.92 -4.57
N THR A 98 -19.94 -9.09 -5.12
CA THR A 98 -20.82 -10.10 -4.51
C THR A 98 -20.01 -11.33 -4.15
N LEU A 99 -19.75 -11.50 -2.86
CA LEU A 99 -19.01 -12.62 -2.30
C LEU A 99 -19.88 -13.87 -2.29
N ARG A 100 -19.37 -14.98 -2.82
CA ARG A 100 -20.10 -16.24 -2.97
C ARG A 100 -19.77 -17.18 -1.80
N PHE A 101 -20.39 -16.95 -0.65
CA PHE A 101 -20.25 -17.87 0.49
C PHE A 101 -21.12 -19.12 0.29
N ALA A 102 -20.79 -20.21 0.97
CA ALA A 102 -21.53 -21.47 1.00
C ALA A 102 -22.97 -21.30 1.51
N GLN A 103 -23.20 -20.35 2.42
CA GLN A 103 -24.53 -20.00 2.92
C GLN A 103 -25.33 -19.11 1.95
N GLY A 104 -24.68 -18.56 0.93
CA GLY A 104 -25.31 -17.71 -0.08
C GLY A 104 -24.46 -16.51 -0.51
N PRO A 105 -24.88 -15.81 -1.57
CA PRO A 105 -24.21 -14.60 -2.03
C PRO A 105 -24.43 -13.42 -1.06
N GLN A 106 -23.36 -12.70 -0.73
CA GLN A 106 -23.39 -11.48 0.07
C GLN A 106 -22.77 -10.33 -0.73
N ARG A 107 -23.55 -9.28 -1.00
CA ARG A 107 -23.01 -8.05 -1.61
C ARG A 107 -22.24 -7.25 -0.56
N ILE A 108 -21.08 -6.73 -0.96
CA ILE A 108 -20.26 -5.81 -0.17
C ILE A 108 -19.98 -4.55 -0.99
N LYS A 109 -20.09 -3.40 -0.32
CA LYS A 109 -19.62 -2.12 -0.85
C LYS A 109 -18.70 -1.49 0.18
N MET A 110 -17.50 -1.12 -0.23
CA MET A 110 -16.47 -0.52 0.61
C MET A 110 -15.87 0.70 -0.09
N VAL A 111 -15.63 1.75 0.68
CA VAL A 111 -14.90 2.94 0.26
C VAL A 111 -13.95 3.32 1.39
N VAL A 112 -12.67 3.47 1.05
CA VAL A 112 -11.62 3.95 1.95
C VAL A 112 -10.98 5.15 1.28
N LYS A 113 -10.97 6.29 1.99
CA LYS A 113 -10.29 7.51 1.58
C LYS A 113 -9.14 7.76 2.52
N TYR A 114 -7.99 8.07 1.95
CA TYR A 114 -6.81 8.51 2.70
C TYR A 114 -6.61 9.99 2.39
N GLU A 115 -6.78 10.82 3.41
CA GLU A 115 -6.71 12.28 3.33
C GLU A 115 -5.62 12.79 4.29
N ASP A 116 -5.15 14.01 4.06
CA ASP A 116 -4.20 14.70 4.94
C ASP A 116 -2.89 13.96 5.24
N TYR A 117 -2.29 13.31 4.23
CA TYR A 117 -0.94 12.74 4.40
C TYR A 117 0.05 13.83 4.77
N LYS A 118 0.68 13.69 5.95
CA LYS A 118 1.77 14.54 6.42
C LYS A 118 3.00 13.67 6.63
N GLN A 119 4.08 13.98 5.93
CA GLN A 119 5.38 13.39 6.26
C GLN A 119 5.75 13.83 7.68
N PHE A 120 5.96 12.87 8.58
CA PHE A 120 6.47 13.16 9.92
C PHE A 120 7.86 13.80 9.79
N LYS A 121 7.97 15.09 10.11
CA LYS A 121 9.22 15.82 10.24
C LYS A 121 9.32 16.28 11.68
N SER A 122 10.41 15.94 12.36
CA SER A 122 10.69 16.42 13.71
C SER A 122 11.47 17.73 13.63
N ASP A 123 10.87 18.84 14.03
CA ASP A 123 11.60 20.10 14.26
C ASP A 123 12.37 19.99 15.58
N VAL A 124 13.59 19.46 15.52
CA VAL A 124 14.46 19.35 16.69
C VAL A 124 15.28 20.64 16.79
N ASN A 125 14.87 21.56 17.66
CA ASN A 125 15.64 22.74 18.02
C ASN A 125 16.44 22.43 19.31
N ILE A 126 17.71 22.02 19.16
CA ILE A 126 18.61 21.77 20.30
C ILE A 126 19.15 23.11 20.76
N LYS A 127 18.62 23.62 21.87
CA LYS A 127 19.21 24.76 22.59
C LYS A 127 20.23 24.21 23.60
N PHE A 128 21.51 24.44 23.33
CA PHE A 128 22.55 24.26 24.34
C PHE A 128 22.43 25.42 25.34
N GLY A 129 22.22 25.12 26.62
CA GLY A 129 22.33 26.11 27.70
C GLY A 129 23.78 26.35 28.07
N ASP A 130 24.07 27.52 28.66
CA ASP A 130 25.42 27.88 29.13
C ASP A 130 25.93 26.92 30.22
N GLU A 131 27.25 26.74 30.29
CA GLU A 131 27.92 25.86 31.25
C GLU A 131 27.52 26.18 32.69
N VAL A 132 27.09 25.14 33.43
CA VAL A 132 26.84 25.25 34.87
C VAL A 132 28.18 25.40 35.58
N ALA A 133 28.48 26.60 36.06
CA ALA A 133 29.64 26.83 36.91
C ALA A 133 29.57 25.95 38.17
N VAL A 134 30.59 25.12 38.37
CA VAL A 134 30.74 24.29 39.57
C VAL A 134 30.92 25.21 40.78
N PRO A 135 30.12 25.07 41.86
CA PRO A 135 30.30 25.89 43.05
C PRO A 135 31.65 25.58 43.71
N PRO A 136 32.39 26.58 44.23
CA PRO A 136 33.65 26.33 44.90
C PRO A 136 33.42 25.60 46.23
N ASP A 137 34.23 24.56 46.46
CA ASP A 137 34.25 23.78 47.70
C ASP A 137 34.58 24.70 48.89
N LYS A 138 33.70 24.74 49.90
CA LYS A 138 33.96 25.49 51.13
C LYS A 138 34.93 24.71 52.02
N PRO A 139 35.96 25.33 52.61
CA PRO A 139 36.86 24.64 53.54
C PRO A 139 36.09 24.21 54.78
N LYS A 140 36.24 22.94 55.17
CA LYS A 140 35.75 22.43 56.46
C LYS A 140 36.58 23.06 57.58
N GLN A 141 35.86 23.63 58.55
CA GLN A 141 36.41 24.15 59.81
C GLN A 141 36.60 23.01 60.80
#